data_AF-A0A1X0NM28-F1
#
_entry.id   AF-A0A1X0NM28-F1
#
_cell.length_a   1.000
_cell.length_b   1.000
_cell.length_c   1.000
_cell.angle_alpha   90.00
_cell.angle_beta   90.00
_cell.angle_gamma   90.00
#
_symmetry.space_group_name_H-M   'P 1'
#
loop_
_entity.id
_entity.type
_entity.pdbx_description
1 polymer ?
#
loop_
_entity_poly.entity_id
_entity_poly.type
_entity_poly.pdbx_seq_one_letter_code
_entity_poly.pdbx_strand_id
1 'polypeptide(L)'
;MSKDTLESEKKNKLPFLLEKWLSFVDYMSADFLGGPRVLKLSHVVNFQKGSTLLVCLLMMKQANNYSATATTYTALHGGYGLCWLLKELIFPDPKWQRSITIGSVF
;
A
#
# COMPACT_ATOMS: atom_id res chain seq x y z
N MET A 1 -36.77 11.11 -16.14
CA MET A 1 -35.35 10.94 -16.53
C MET A 1 -34.74 9.93 -15.57
N SER A 2 -34.63 8.65 -15.96
CA SER A 2 -34.33 7.55 -15.03
C SER A 2 -32.86 7.56 -14.60
N LYS A 3 -32.58 7.21 -13.35
CA LYS A 3 -31.21 7.14 -12.81
C LYS A 3 -30.33 6.14 -13.58
N ASP A 4 -30.95 5.19 -14.26
CA ASP A 4 -30.30 4.16 -15.09
C ASP A 4 -29.62 4.73 -16.34
N THR A 5 -30.16 5.82 -16.91
CA THR A 5 -29.52 6.50 -18.05
C THR A 5 -28.24 7.24 -17.66
N LEU A 6 -28.09 7.65 -16.39
CA LEU A 6 -26.90 8.34 -15.89
C LEU A 6 -25.77 7.37 -15.51
N GLU A 7 -26.10 6.17 -15.01
CA GLU A 7 -25.09 5.12 -14.77
C GLU A 7 -24.54 4.52 -16.06
N SER A 8 -25.39 4.41 -17.10
CA SER A 8 -24.99 3.94 -18.43
C SER A 8 -24.00 4.88 -19.12
N GLU A 9 -24.13 6.20 -18.95
CA GLU A 9 -23.22 7.19 -19.55
C GLU A 9 -21.87 7.31 -18.85
N LYS A 10 -21.79 7.07 -17.53
CA LYS A 10 -20.51 7.12 -16.82
C LYS A 10 -19.58 5.95 -17.15
N LYS A 11 -20.14 4.90 -17.78
CA LYS A 11 -19.44 3.71 -18.29
C LYS A 11 -18.80 3.94 -19.68
N ASN A 12 -18.90 5.15 -20.23
CA ASN A 12 -18.46 5.48 -21.58
C ASN A 12 -16.95 5.76 -21.62
N LYS A 13 -16.21 4.75 -22.08
CA LYS A 13 -14.94 4.83 -22.82
C LYS A 13 -13.79 5.53 -22.10
N LEU A 14 -13.14 4.81 -21.20
CA LEU A 14 -11.70 5.03 -21.01
C LEU A 14 -11.05 4.90 -22.41
N PRO A 15 -10.18 5.84 -22.84
CA PRO A 15 -9.53 5.70 -24.13
C PRO A 15 -8.76 4.38 -24.15
N PHE A 16 -8.73 3.70 -25.30
CA PHE A 16 -8.12 2.38 -25.47
C PHE A 16 -6.69 2.28 -24.89
N LEU A 17 -5.94 3.38 -24.97
CA LEU A 17 -4.63 3.53 -24.35
C LEU A 17 -4.68 3.45 -22.81
N LEU A 18 -5.65 4.10 -22.17
CA LEU A 18 -5.85 4.00 -20.73
C LEU A 18 -6.27 2.60 -20.31
N GLU A 19 -7.13 1.92 -21.07
CA GLU A 19 -7.53 0.55 -20.72
C GLU A 19 -6.34 -0.42 -20.80
N LYS A 20 -5.55 -0.33 -21.86
CA LYS A 20 -4.31 -1.12 -21.98
C LYS A 20 -3.29 -0.75 -20.92
N TRP A 21 -3.14 0.54 -20.62
CA TRP A 21 -2.23 1.01 -19.58
C TRP A 21 -2.65 0.54 -18.20
N LEU A 22 -3.93 0.66 -17.84
CA LEU A 22 -4.47 0.16 -16.57
C LEU A 22 -4.33 -1.35 -16.47
N SER A 23 -4.64 -2.09 -17.54
CA SER A 23 -4.46 -3.56 -17.58
C SER A 23 -2.99 -3.97 -17.43
N PHE A 24 -2.07 -3.18 -18.00
CA PHE A 24 -0.63 -3.41 -17.85
C PHE A 24 -0.16 -3.11 -16.42
N VAL A 25 -0.61 -1.99 -15.83
CA VAL A 25 -0.31 -1.64 -14.44
C VAL A 25 -0.89 -2.67 -13.48
N ASP A 26 -2.11 -3.16 -13.72
CA ASP A 26 -2.72 -4.24 -12.94
C ASP A 26 -1.93 -5.54 -13.06
N TYR A 27 -1.46 -5.91 -14.27
CA TYR A 27 -0.59 -7.07 -14.48
C TYR A 27 0.74 -6.92 -13.72
N MET A 28 1.39 -5.77 -13.82
CA MET A 28 2.62 -5.46 -13.08
C MET A 28 2.41 -5.45 -11.56
N SER A 29 1.24 -5.03 -11.09
CA SER A 29 0.95 -4.90 -9.66
C SER A 29 0.49 -6.21 -9.02
N ALA A 30 -0.07 -7.15 -9.79
CA ALA A 30 -0.69 -8.37 -9.25
C ALA A 30 0.00 -9.68 -9.67
N ASP A 31 0.54 -9.72 -10.89
CA ASP A 31 1.00 -10.94 -11.55
C ASP A 31 2.43 -10.82 -12.11
N PHE A 32 3.23 -9.88 -11.59
CA PHE A 32 4.64 -9.78 -11.96
C PHE A 32 5.32 -11.12 -11.70
N LEU A 33 5.89 -11.69 -12.77
CA LEU A 33 6.63 -12.96 -12.79
C LEU A 33 5.83 -14.27 -12.62
N GLY A 34 4.51 -14.22 -12.39
CA GLY A 34 3.64 -15.40 -12.37
C GLY A 34 3.99 -16.46 -11.30
N GLY A 35 3.15 -16.62 -10.29
CA GLY A 35 3.42 -17.51 -9.16
C GLY A 35 2.26 -17.61 -8.18
N PRO A 36 2.37 -18.45 -7.14
CA PRO A 36 1.28 -18.67 -6.21
C PRO A 36 0.93 -17.38 -5.45
N ARG A 37 -0.36 -17.02 -5.46
CA ARG A 37 -0.90 -15.80 -4.85
C ARG A 37 -1.12 -15.97 -3.34
N VAL A 38 -0.03 -16.14 -2.61
CA VAL A 38 -0.07 -16.54 -1.18
C VAL A 38 -0.14 -15.35 -0.22
N LEU A 39 0.33 -14.18 -0.64
CA LEU A 39 0.43 -13.00 0.22
C LEU A 39 -0.57 -11.92 -0.22
N LYS A 40 -1.20 -11.26 0.76
CA LYS A 40 -2.02 -10.06 0.49
C LYS A 40 -1.11 -8.84 0.44
N LEU A 41 -1.40 -7.89 -0.45
CA LEU A 41 -0.68 -6.60 -0.51
C LEU A 41 -0.64 -5.88 0.84
N SER A 42 -1.72 -6.01 1.62
CA SER A 42 -1.80 -5.43 2.96
C SER A 42 -0.67 -5.90 3.87
N HIS A 43 -0.23 -7.16 3.79
CA HIS A 43 0.87 -7.66 4.63
C HIS A 43 2.21 -7.00 4.29
N VAL A 44 2.52 -6.83 3.00
CA VAL A 44 3.77 -6.20 2.55
C VAL A 44 3.83 -4.74 3.01
N VAL A 45 2.71 -4.04 2.83
CA VAL A 45 2.63 -2.62 3.17
C VAL A 45 2.61 -2.42 4.68
N ASN A 46 1.87 -3.25 5.41
CA ASN A 46 1.88 -3.24 6.87
C ASN A 46 3.26 -3.56 7.42
N PHE A 47 3.99 -4.49 6.79
CA PHE A 47 5.36 -4.79 7.18
C PHE A 47 6.25 -3.57 6.97
N GLN A 48 6.22 -2.93 5.81
CA GLN A 48 7.01 -1.72 5.53
C GLN A 48 6.67 -0.56 6.50
N LYS A 49 5.38 -0.29 6.71
CA LYS A 49 4.91 0.80 7.58
C LYS A 49 5.19 0.51 9.05
N GLY A 50 5.02 -0.74 9.49
CA GLY A 50 5.34 -1.19 10.84
C GLY A 50 6.85 -1.22 11.11
N SER A 51 7.65 -1.63 10.12
CA SER A 51 9.12 -1.69 10.25
C SER A 51 9.76 -0.32 10.26
N THR A 52 9.11 0.72 9.71
CA THR A 52 9.65 2.08 9.66
C THR A 52 10.05 2.58 11.06
N LEU A 53 9.23 2.34 12.08
CA LEU A 53 9.56 2.69 13.47
C LEU A 53 10.83 1.98 13.95
N LEU A 54 10.92 0.67 13.70
CA LEU A 54 12.07 -0.15 14.11
C LEU A 54 13.35 0.30 13.43
N VAL A 55 13.29 0.62 12.14
CA VAL A 55 14.44 1.12 11.36
C VAL A 55 14.90 2.48 11.90
N CYS A 56 14.00 3.43 12.13
CA CYS A 56 14.35 4.73 12.69
C CYS A 56 14.99 4.60 14.08
N LEU A 57 14.45 3.73 14.96
CA LEU A 57 15.03 3.46 16.27
C LEU A 57 16.43 2.81 16.18
N LEU A 58 16.60 1.88 15.24
CA LEU A 58 17.89 1.21 15.03
C LEU A 58 18.94 2.19 14.51
N MET A 59 18.56 3.10 13.61
CA MET A 59 19.44 4.18 13.13
C MET A 59 19.79 5.16 14.26
N MET A 60 18.83 5.56 15.10
CA MET A 60 19.12 6.40 16.28
C MET A 60 20.12 5.74 17.23
N LYS A 61 19.96 4.43 17.47
CA LYS A 61 20.86 3.64 18.32
C LYS A 61 22.26 3.51 17.70
N GLN A 62 22.35 3.23 16.40
CA GLN A 62 23.65 3.13 15.70
C GLN A 62 24.38 4.47 15.68
N ALA A 63 23.66 5.59 15.48
CA ALA A 63 24.23 6.92 15.47
C ALA A 63 24.49 7.49 16.87
N ASN A 64 24.04 6.83 17.95
CA ASN A 64 24.02 7.33 19.33
C ASN A 64 23.46 8.77 19.44
N ASN A 65 22.55 9.15 18.54
CA ASN A 65 22.01 10.49 18.45
C ASN A 65 20.57 10.52 18.97
N TYR A 66 20.44 10.88 20.24
CA TYR A 66 19.16 11.05 20.93
C TYR A 66 18.75 12.52 21.02
N SER A 67 19.19 13.37 20.08
CA SER A 67 18.73 14.76 20.01
C SER A 67 17.21 14.85 19.91
N ALA A 68 16.65 15.98 20.33
CA ALA A 68 15.23 16.26 20.23
C ALA A 68 14.72 16.05 18.80
N THR A 69 15.48 16.51 17.80
CA THR A 69 15.14 16.36 16.38
C THR A 69 15.04 14.90 15.94
N ALA A 70 16.03 14.07 16.26
CA ALA A 70 16.03 12.65 15.89
C ALA A 70 14.90 11.88 16.58
N THR A 71 14.62 12.21 17.84
CA THR A 71 13.54 11.62 18.62
C THR A 71 12.17 12.02 18.08
N THR A 72 11.94 13.30 17.78
CA THR A 72 10.69 13.78 17.19
C THR A 72 10.46 13.18 15.81
N TYR A 73 11.50 13.09 14.97
CA TYR A 73 11.41 12.46 13.66
C TYR A 73 10.97 10.99 13.77
N THR A 74 11.62 10.23 14.64
CA THR A 74 11.28 8.82 14.88
C THR A 74 9.88 8.65 15.48
N ALA A 75 9.47 9.54 16.39
CA ALA A 75 8.13 9.53 16.97
C ALA A 75 7.05 9.84 15.93
N LEU A 76 7.27 10.80 15.02
CA LEU A 76 6.34 11.14 13.95
C LEU A 76 6.19 9.98 12.95
N HIS A 77 7.31 9.47 12.44
CA HIS A 77 7.29 8.36 11.48
C HIS A 77 6.76 7.08 12.10
N GLY A 78 7.13 6.80 13.35
CA GLY A 78 6.66 5.65 14.08
C GLY A 78 5.18 5.73 14.46
N GLY A 79 4.73 6.89 14.94
CA GLY A 79 3.33 7.14 15.25
C GLY A 79 2.45 7.02 14.02
N TYR A 80 2.88 7.56 12.88
CA TYR A 80 2.18 7.37 11.60
C TYR A 80 2.11 5.88 11.20
N GLY A 81 3.20 5.12 11.33
CA GLY A 81 3.22 3.68 11.05
C GLY A 81 2.28 2.89 11.97
N LEU A 82 2.22 3.22 13.26
CA LEU A 82 1.29 2.61 14.21
C LEU A 82 -0.17 2.94 13.90
N CYS A 83 -0.48 4.20 13.60
CA CYS A 83 -1.82 4.61 13.16
C CYS A 83 -2.24 3.88 11.89
N TRP A 84 -1.30 3.64 10.95
CA TRP A 84 -1.56 2.86 9.75
C TRP A 84 -1.94 1.41 10.08
N LEU A 85 -1.18 0.75 10.96
CA LEU A 85 -1.47 -0.63 11.40
C LEU A 85 -2.82 -0.71 12.11
N LEU A 86 -3.12 0.27 12.97
CA LEU A 86 -4.41 0.35 13.67
C LEU A 86 -5.56 0.55 12.68
N LYS A 87 -5.39 1.45 11.69
CA LYS A 87 -6.36 1.66 10.62
C LYS A 87 -6.64 0.37 9.85
N GLU A 88 -5.62 -0.43 9.53
CA GLU A 88 -5.81 -1.68 8.81
C GLU A 88 -6.47 -2.78 9.66
N LEU A 89 -6.30 -2.74 10.99
CA LEU A 89 -6.99 -3.65 11.92
C LEU A 89 -8.49 -3.34 12.05
N ILE A 90 -8.84 -2.05 12.16
CA ILE A 90 -10.23 -1.60 12.40
C ILE A 90 -11.00 -1.47 11.07
N PHE A 91 -10.34 -0.97 10.02
CA PHE A 91 -10.93 -0.69 8.72
C PHE A 91 -10.03 -1.25 7.59
N PRO A 92 -10.00 -2.59 7.42
CA PRO A 92 -9.22 -3.21 6.36
C PRO A 92 -9.77 -2.77 5.00
N ASP A 93 -8.89 -2.20 4.18
CA ASP A 93 -9.27 -1.69 2.87
C ASP A 93 -9.34 -2.85 1.84
N PRO A 94 -10.51 -3.12 1.22
CA PRO A 94 -10.70 -4.26 0.32
C PRO A 94 -9.71 -4.26 -0.86
N LYS A 95 -9.22 -3.09 -1.27
CA LYS A 95 -8.24 -2.95 -2.35
C LYS A 95 -6.90 -3.63 -2.02
N TRP A 96 -6.52 -3.65 -0.74
CA TRP A 96 -5.23 -4.16 -0.25
C TRP A 96 -5.31 -5.62 0.18
N GLN A 97 -6.52 -6.17 0.27
CA GLN A 97 -6.77 -7.58 0.56
C GLN A 97 -6.60 -8.48 -0.68
N ARG A 98 -6.32 -7.91 -1.86
CA ARG A 98 -6.03 -8.68 -3.08
C ARG A 98 -4.77 -9.51 -2.88
N SER A 99 -4.88 -10.82 -3.17
CA SER A 99 -3.75 -11.73 -3.17
C SER A 99 -2.84 -11.41 -4.34
N ILE A 100 -1.57 -11.17 -4.05
CA ILE A 100 -0.53 -10.87 -5.02
C ILE A 100 0.46 -12.01 -5.16
N THR A 101 1.07 -12.04 -6.33
CA THR A 101 2.15 -12.96 -6.68
C THR A 101 3.43 -12.58 -5.94
N ILE A 102 4.29 -13.55 -5.63
CA ILE A 102 5.57 -13.33 -4.93
C ILE A 102 6.46 -12.32 -5.70
N GLY A 103 6.40 -12.30 -7.03
CA GLY A 103 7.16 -11.34 -7.85
C GLY A 103 6.71 -9.88 -7.71
N SER A 104 5.45 -9.62 -7.34
CA SER A 104 4.91 -8.27 -7.08
C SER A 104 5.12 -7.79 -5.64
N VAL A 105 5.88 -8.53 -4.82
CA VAL A 105 6.22 -8.14 -3.43
C VAL A 105 7.39 -7.15 -3.37
N PHE A 106 8.21 -7.08 -4.44
CA PHE A 106 9.34 -6.16 -4.60
C PHE A 106 8.98 -4.97 -5.49
#